data_AF-A0A7C5JJI0-F1
#
_entry.id   AF-A0A7C5JJI0-F1
#
_cell.length_a   1.000
_cell.length_b   1.000
_cell.length_c   1.000
_cell.angle_alpha   90.00
_cell.angle_beta   90.00
_cell.angle_gamma   90.00
#
_symmetry.space_group_name_H-M   'P 1'
#
loop_
_entity.id
_entity.type
_entity.pdbx_description
1 polymer ?
#
loop_
_entity_poly.entity_id
_entity_poly.type
_entity_poly.pdbx_seq_one_letter_code
_entity_poly.pdbx_strand_id
1 'polypeptide(L)'
;NSSFVYAKENYQIEQIVEIGNFVYDSFEIAQELGIKKAILVCGIGKATKVMQGCKNTHNRFGSIDFEALKNDIDKNLGIEVNIESTKTVKGLSMQLNRIGLLDEFYKMVEIKSKEKIQEWFSTLNTDIRILK
;
A
#
# COMPACT_ATOMS: atom_id res chain seq x y z
N ASN A 1 3.63 -15.71 -5.43
CA ASN A 1 3.58 -14.52 -4.56
C ASN A 1 4.59 -13.50 -5.08
N SER A 2 4.17 -12.48 -5.84
CA SER A 2 5.09 -11.52 -6.49
C SER A 2 5.90 -10.70 -5.49
N SER A 3 5.30 -10.32 -4.36
CA SER A 3 5.98 -9.62 -3.25
C SER A 3 7.14 -10.43 -2.69
N PHE A 4 6.95 -11.73 -2.48
CA PHE A 4 8.01 -12.58 -1.96
C PHE A 4 9.13 -12.81 -2.99
N VAL A 5 8.81 -12.92 -4.28
CA VAL A 5 9.82 -13.03 -5.35
C VAL A 5 10.67 -11.77 -5.39
N TYR A 6 10.05 -10.58 -5.46
CA TYR A 6 10.77 -9.31 -5.42
C TYR A 6 11.64 -9.19 -4.16
N ALA A 7 11.11 -9.57 -2.99
CA ALA A 7 11.86 -9.46 -1.75
C ALA A 7 13.13 -10.33 -1.77
N LYS A 8 13.05 -11.58 -2.27
CA LYS A 8 14.21 -12.47 -2.39
C LYS A 8 15.27 -11.98 -3.37
N GLU A 9 14.87 -11.24 -4.40
CA GLU A 9 15.79 -10.67 -5.39
C GLU A 9 16.53 -9.44 -4.86
N ASN A 10 16.00 -8.77 -3.83
CA ASN A 10 16.49 -7.46 -3.37
C ASN A 10 16.97 -7.43 -1.91
N TYR A 11 16.66 -8.45 -1.10
CA TYR A 11 16.99 -8.53 0.32
C TYR A 11 17.48 -9.92 0.73
N GLN A 12 18.15 -9.99 1.88
CA GLN A 12 18.59 -11.26 2.46
C GLN A 12 17.39 -12.04 2.99
N ILE A 13 17.37 -13.36 2.80
CA ILE A 13 16.22 -14.21 3.15
C ILE A 13 15.86 -14.14 4.64
N GLU A 14 16.85 -13.96 5.50
CA GLU A 14 16.72 -13.83 6.95
C GLU A 14 15.99 -12.53 7.37
N GLN A 15 15.92 -11.54 6.47
CA GLN A 15 15.23 -10.27 6.70
C GLN A 15 13.76 -10.31 6.21
N ILE A 16 13.33 -11.39 5.56
CA ILE A 16 12.04 -11.48 4.90
C ILE A 16 11.05 -12.23 5.78
N VAL A 17 9.94 -11.57 6.12
CA VAL A 17 8.82 -12.17 6.85
C VAL A 17 7.55 -12.05 6.00
N GLU A 18 6.91 -13.19 5.71
CA GLU A 18 5.60 -13.20 5.05
C GLU A 18 4.48 -12.99 6.07
N ILE A 19 3.76 -11.87 5.94
CA ILE A 19 2.78 -11.41 6.94
C ILE A 19 1.31 -11.60 6.53
N GLY A 20 1.07 -12.16 5.34
CA GLY A 20 -0.28 -12.38 4.83
C GLY A 20 -1.11 -11.08 4.79
N ASN A 21 -2.17 -11.01 5.61
CA ASN A 21 -3.06 -9.84 5.70
C ASN A 21 -2.87 -9.00 6.99
N PHE A 22 -1.89 -9.36 7.82
CA PHE A 22 -1.70 -8.81 9.16
C PHE A 22 -0.68 -7.67 9.16
N VAL A 23 -0.95 -6.62 8.39
CA VAL A 23 0.00 -5.50 8.21
C VAL A 23 0.29 -4.82 9.54
N TYR A 24 -0.72 -4.23 10.18
CA TYR A 24 -0.55 -3.53 11.45
C TYR A 24 0.07 -4.43 12.51
N ASP A 25 -0.49 -5.62 12.72
CA ASP A 25 -0.04 -6.54 13.78
C ASP A 25 1.44 -6.92 13.59
N SER A 26 1.90 -7.04 12.34
CA SER A 26 3.31 -7.35 12.05
C SER A 26 4.25 -6.18 12.33
N PHE A 27 3.82 -4.94 12.05
CA PHE A 27 4.59 -3.75 12.41
C PHE A 27 4.61 -3.53 13.93
N GLU A 28 3.51 -3.85 14.62
CA GLU A 28 3.42 -3.82 16.08
C GLU A 28 4.43 -4.79 16.71
N ILE A 29 4.43 -6.06 16.27
CA ILE A 29 5.40 -7.06 16.71
C ILE A 29 6.83 -6.61 16.40
N ALA A 30 7.09 -6.05 15.20
CA ALA A 30 8.41 -5.55 14.86
C ALA A 30 8.88 -4.43 15.81
N GLN A 31 8.00 -3.50 16.17
CA GLN A 31 8.30 -2.43 17.11
C GLN A 31 8.57 -2.99 18.53
N GLU A 32 7.77 -3.95 18.99
CA GLU A 32 7.95 -4.62 20.29
C GLU A 32 9.27 -5.38 20.38
N LEU A 33 9.70 -5.99 19.28
CA LEU A 33 11.02 -6.65 19.17
C LEU A 33 12.18 -5.65 19.04
N GLY A 34 11.92 -4.35 19.05
CA GLY A 34 12.93 -3.30 18.97
C GLY A 34 13.52 -3.09 17.58
N ILE A 35 12.88 -3.61 16.52
CA ILE A 35 13.27 -3.35 15.13
C ILE A 35 13.22 -1.84 14.87
N LYS A 36 14.26 -1.32 14.21
CA LYS A 36 14.38 0.12 13.93
C LYS A 36 13.89 0.52 12.55
N LYS A 37 13.92 -0.41 11.61
CA LYS A 37 13.46 -0.19 10.23
C LYS A 37 12.69 -1.40 9.71
N ALA A 38 11.53 -1.13 9.11
CA ALA A 38 10.72 -2.14 8.44
C ALA A 38 10.28 -1.63 7.06
N ILE A 39 10.26 -2.54 6.07
CA ILE A 39 9.85 -2.22 4.70
C ILE A 39 8.66 -3.11 4.33
N LEU A 40 7.52 -2.52 4.02
CA LEU A 40 6.36 -3.25 3.53
C LEU A 40 6.44 -3.39 2.01
N VAL A 41 6.67 -4.61 1.53
CA VAL A 41 6.63 -4.95 0.10
C VAL A 41 5.26 -5.54 -0.23
N CYS A 42 4.44 -4.83 -1.00
CA CYS A 42 3.07 -5.26 -1.29
C CYS A 42 2.55 -4.80 -2.65
N GLY A 43 1.40 -5.33 -3.08
CA GLY A 43 0.70 -4.84 -4.27
C GLY A 43 -0.18 -3.63 -3.97
N ILE A 44 -0.50 -2.86 -5.01
CA ILE A 44 -1.25 -1.59 -4.93
C ILE A 44 -2.53 -1.68 -4.10
N GLY A 45 -3.32 -2.76 -4.23
CA GLY A 45 -4.56 -2.90 -3.47
C GLY A 45 -4.36 -3.01 -1.94
N LYS A 46 -3.27 -3.64 -1.48
CA LYS A 46 -2.94 -3.67 -0.04
C LYS A 46 -2.45 -2.33 0.45
N ALA A 47 -1.60 -1.66 -0.33
CA ALA A 47 -1.13 -0.32 -0.03
C ALA A 47 -2.30 0.67 0.06
N THR A 48 -3.25 0.63 -0.89
CA THR A 48 -4.46 1.48 -0.86
C THR A 48 -5.30 1.24 0.39
N LYS A 49 -5.44 -0.01 0.86
CA LYS A 49 -6.11 -0.27 2.14
C LYS A 49 -5.40 0.37 3.33
N VAL A 50 -4.06 0.24 3.36
CA VAL A 50 -3.24 0.89 4.39
C VAL A 50 -3.41 2.42 4.32
N MET A 51 -3.35 3.01 3.12
CA MET A 51 -3.60 4.44 2.90
C MET A 51 -4.93 4.89 3.49
N GLN A 52 -5.99 4.08 3.32
CA GLN A 52 -7.33 4.36 3.84
C GLN A 52 -7.52 4.01 5.33
N GLY A 53 -6.44 3.65 6.03
CA GLY A 53 -6.48 3.40 7.47
C GLY A 53 -6.90 1.98 7.86
N CYS A 54 -7.03 1.04 6.92
CA CYS A 54 -7.25 -0.36 7.27
C CYS A 54 -5.97 -0.93 7.90
N LYS A 55 -6.00 -1.16 9.22
CA LYS A 55 -4.89 -1.78 9.96
C LYS A 55 -4.44 -3.10 9.34
N ASN A 56 -5.39 -3.95 8.92
CA ASN A 56 -5.13 -5.24 8.29
C ASN A 56 -5.86 -5.35 6.95
N THR A 57 -5.31 -6.10 6.00
CA THR A 57 -5.73 -6.01 4.58
C THR A 57 -6.78 -7.03 4.15
N HIS A 58 -7.18 -7.95 5.04
CA HIS A 58 -8.30 -8.84 4.76
C HIS A 58 -9.61 -8.04 4.73
N ASN A 59 -10.56 -8.39 3.84
CA ASN A 59 -11.83 -7.64 3.69
C ASN A 59 -12.67 -7.56 4.97
N ARG A 60 -12.49 -8.51 5.90
CA ARG A 60 -13.11 -8.49 7.24
C ARG A 60 -12.75 -7.27 8.09
N PHE A 61 -11.63 -6.62 7.78
CA PHE A 61 -11.12 -5.44 8.50
C PHE A 61 -11.41 -4.12 7.77
N GLY A 62 -12.04 -4.19 6.60
CA GLY A 62 -12.30 -3.05 5.74
C GLY A 62 -12.16 -3.38 4.26
N SER A 63 -13.02 -2.76 3.46
CA SER A 63 -12.95 -2.71 2.01
C SER A 63 -12.35 -1.38 1.56
N ILE A 64 -11.94 -1.31 0.30
CA ILE A 64 -11.50 -0.04 -0.29
C ILE A 64 -12.73 0.81 -0.56
N ASP A 65 -12.70 2.05 -0.06
CA ASP A 65 -13.66 3.08 -0.43
C ASP A 65 -13.23 3.70 -1.76
N PHE A 66 -13.92 3.33 -2.83
CA PHE A 66 -13.59 3.80 -4.17
C PHE A 66 -13.97 5.27 -4.40
N GLU A 67 -14.96 5.80 -3.69
CA GLU A 67 -15.30 7.22 -3.75
C GLU A 67 -14.20 8.05 -3.09
N ALA A 68 -13.73 7.63 -1.91
CA ALA A 68 -12.59 8.26 -1.26
C ALA A 68 -11.32 8.20 -2.14
N LEU A 69 -11.05 7.05 -2.76
CA LEU A 69 -9.92 6.89 -3.68
C LEU A 69 -10.05 7.78 -4.93
N LYS A 70 -11.26 7.89 -5.50
CA LYS A 70 -11.56 8.79 -6.61
C LYS A 70 -11.26 10.24 -6.23
N ASN A 71 -11.73 10.68 -5.06
CA ASN A 71 -11.49 12.03 -4.55
C ASN A 71 -10.00 12.29 -4.29
N ASP A 72 -9.26 11.30 -3.81
CA ASP A 72 -7.81 11.40 -3.64
C ASP A 72 -7.10 11.56 -4.99
N ILE A 73 -7.49 10.79 -6.00
CA ILE A 73 -6.95 10.88 -7.36
C ILE A 73 -7.22 12.26 -7.96
N ASP A 74 -8.45 12.77 -7.87
CA ASP A 74 -8.80 14.09 -8.38
C ASP A 74 -8.00 15.20 -7.68
N LYS A 75 -7.96 15.21 -6.34
CA LYS A 75 -7.23 16.22 -5.58
C LYS A 75 -5.72 16.24 -5.81
N ASN A 76 -5.11 15.09 -6.10
CA ASN A 76 -3.65 14.96 -6.19
C ASN A 76 -3.13 14.90 -7.63
N LEU A 77 -3.94 14.43 -8.58
CA LEU A 77 -3.57 14.24 -9.99
C LEU A 77 -4.39 15.12 -10.94
N GLY A 78 -5.43 15.81 -10.45
CA GLY A 78 -6.25 16.74 -11.24
C GLY A 78 -7.11 16.07 -12.31
N ILE A 79 -7.52 14.82 -12.07
CA ILE A 79 -8.24 14.00 -13.03
C ILE A 79 -9.38 13.20 -12.38
N GLU A 80 -10.47 13.07 -13.12
CA GLU A 80 -11.57 12.19 -12.74
C GLU A 80 -11.36 10.78 -13.30
N VAL A 81 -11.52 9.77 -12.45
CA VAL A 81 -11.48 8.35 -12.85
C VAL A 81 -12.86 7.71 -12.78
N ASN A 82 -13.11 6.74 -13.66
CA ASN A 82 -14.36 6.01 -13.69
C ASN A 82 -14.29 4.79 -12.75
N ILE A 83 -14.95 4.88 -11.60
CA ILE A 83 -15.04 3.80 -10.61
C ILE A 83 -16.24 2.86 -10.83
N GLU A 84 -17.23 3.24 -11.64
CA GLU A 84 -18.41 2.39 -11.93
C GLU A 84 -18.06 1.21 -12.83
N SER A 85 -17.31 1.48 -13.89
CA SER A 85 -16.81 0.49 -14.84
C SER A 85 -15.67 -0.35 -14.25
N THR A 86 -15.01 0.15 -13.20
CA THR A 86 -13.77 -0.42 -12.67
C THR A 86 -13.85 -0.60 -11.17
N LYS A 87 -14.10 -1.85 -10.75
CA LYS A 87 -14.31 -2.22 -9.35
C LYS A 87 -13.05 -2.70 -8.62
N THR A 88 -11.88 -2.44 -9.19
CA THR A 88 -10.59 -2.85 -8.60
C THR A 88 -9.54 -1.74 -8.75
N VAL A 89 -8.65 -1.62 -7.77
CA VAL A 89 -7.51 -0.68 -7.85
C VAL A 89 -6.60 -0.99 -9.04
N LYS A 90 -6.49 -2.27 -9.43
CA LYS A 90 -5.72 -2.67 -10.61
C LYS A 90 -6.32 -2.12 -11.89
N GLY A 91 -7.65 -2.14 -12.03
CA GLY A 91 -8.30 -1.52 -13.18
C GLY A 91 -8.13 0.00 -13.19
N LEU A 92 -8.14 0.67 -12.02
CA LEU A 92 -7.84 2.10 -11.95
C LEU A 92 -6.41 2.38 -12.38
N SER A 93 -5.47 1.53 -11.96
CA SER A 93 -4.08 1.59 -12.43
C SER A 93 -4.01 1.50 -13.96
N MET A 94 -4.82 0.62 -14.59
CA MET A 94 -4.87 0.52 -16.05
C MET A 94 -5.47 1.77 -16.71
N GLN A 95 -6.49 2.40 -16.12
CA GLN A 95 -7.03 3.67 -16.63
C GLN A 95 -5.97 4.76 -16.61
N LEU A 96 -5.28 4.91 -15.47
CA LEU A 96 -4.24 5.91 -15.26
C LEU A 96 -3.01 5.67 -16.15
N ASN A 97 -2.67 4.41 -16.40
CA ASN A 97 -1.59 4.05 -17.31
C ASN A 97 -1.86 4.51 -18.75
N ARG A 98 -3.11 4.45 -19.21
CA ARG A 98 -3.48 4.89 -20.58
C ARG A 98 -3.26 6.37 -20.82
N ILE A 99 -3.23 7.17 -19.76
CA ILE A 99 -3.03 8.63 -19.81
C ILE A 99 -1.66 9.04 -19.22
N GLY A 100 -0.77 8.08 -18.98
CA GLY A 100 0.59 8.35 -18.51
C GLY A 100 0.72 8.76 -17.04
N LEU A 101 -0.29 8.49 -16.19
CA LEU A 101 -0.32 8.87 -14.77
C LEU A 101 -0.17 7.68 -13.80
N LEU A 102 0.32 6.53 -14.28
CA LEU A 102 0.49 5.34 -13.45
C LEU A 102 1.50 5.57 -12.33
N ASP A 103 2.62 6.21 -12.64
CA ASP A 103 3.73 6.37 -11.70
C ASP A 103 3.39 7.37 -10.60
N GLU A 104 2.72 8.45 -10.95
CA GLU A 104 2.18 9.46 -10.05
C GLU A 104 1.12 8.86 -9.12
N PHE A 105 0.25 7.99 -9.64
CA PHE A 105 -0.71 7.26 -8.82
C PHE A 105 -0.03 6.35 -7.81
N TYR A 106 0.95 5.55 -8.23
CA TYR A 106 1.68 4.67 -7.33
C TYR A 106 2.46 5.46 -6.28
N LYS A 107 3.08 6.57 -6.67
CA LYS A 107 3.79 7.47 -5.76
C LYS A 107 2.85 8.12 -4.74
N MET A 108 1.67 8.56 -5.17
CA MET A 108 0.64 9.08 -4.27
C MET A 108 0.24 8.05 -3.22
N VAL A 109 -0.06 6.81 -3.64
CA VAL A 109 -0.42 5.73 -2.72
C VAL A 109 0.75 5.40 -1.80
N GLU A 110 1.99 5.30 -2.30
CA GLU A 110 3.19 5.03 -1.50
C GLU A 110 3.37 6.07 -0.38
N ILE A 111 3.31 7.36 -0.72
CA ILE A 111 3.45 8.46 0.24
C ILE A 111 2.37 8.38 1.32
N LYS A 112 1.10 8.33 0.93
CA LYS A 112 -0.02 8.35 1.88
C LYS A 112 -0.09 7.08 2.73
N SER A 113 0.23 5.91 2.16
CA SER A 113 0.33 4.67 2.93
C SER A 113 1.47 4.75 3.95
N LYS A 114 2.63 5.32 3.58
CA LYS A 114 3.76 5.50 4.50
C LYS A 114 3.40 6.45 5.64
N GLU A 115 2.78 7.58 5.32
CA GLU A 115 2.24 8.51 6.33
C GLU A 115 1.30 7.79 7.31
N LYS A 116 0.40 6.95 6.80
CA LYS A 116 -0.53 6.21 7.64
C LYS A 116 0.14 5.20 8.57
N ILE A 117 1.16 4.47 8.09
CA ILE A 117 1.93 3.57 8.95
C ILE A 117 2.73 4.37 9.99
N GLN A 118 3.30 5.51 9.60
CA GLN A 118 4.07 6.36 10.51
C GLN A 118 3.20 6.97 11.62
N GLU A 119 1.94 7.28 11.33
CA GLU A 119 0.94 7.67 12.33
C GLU A 119 0.71 6.56 13.37
N TRP A 120 0.69 5.29 12.93
CA TRP A 120 0.50 4.14 13.83
C TRP A 120 1.76 3.81 14.64
N PHE A 121 2.94 3.95 14.05
CA PHE A 121 4.21 3.51 14.62
C PHE A 121 5.27 4.62 14.57
N SER A 122 5.11 5.64 15.42
CA SER A 122 5.95 6.86 15.42
C SER A 122 7.44 6.61 15.67
N THR A 123 7.80 5.48 16.29
CA THR A 123 9.19 5.17 16.66
C THR A 123 9.90 4.23 15.67
N LEU A 124 9.14 3.64 14.74
CA LEU A 124 9.64 2.71 13.74
C LEU A 124 9.85 3.45 12.41
N ASN A 125 11.05 3.34 11.83
CA ASN A 125 11.29 3.88 10.49
C ASN A 125 10.64 2.95 9.47
N THR A 126 9.65 3.46 8.74
CA THR A 126 8.86 2.65 7.80
C THR A 126 9.02 3.12 6.36
N ASP A 127 9.19 2.17 5.47
CA ASP A 127 9.14 2.37 4.02
C ASP A 127 8.11 1.41 3.40
N ILE A 128 7.59 1.79 2.23
CA ILE A 128 6.69 0.96 1.43
C ILE A 128 7.31 0.77 0.06
N ARG A 129 7.19 -0.43 -0.49
CA ARG A 129 7.51 -0.76 -1.87
C ARG A 129 6.28 -1.37 -2.52
N ILE A 130 5.67 -0.63 -3.44
CA ILE A 130 4.50 -1.08 -4.19
C ILE A 130 4.95 -1.73 -5.50
N LEU A 131 4.54 -2.98 -5.72
CA LEU A 131 4.82 -3.69 -6.95
C LEU A 131 3.90 -3.24 -8.09
N LYS A 132 4.50 -2.87 -9.22
CA LYS A 132 3.83 -2.53 -10.48
C LYS A 132 3.53 -3.78 -11.30
#